data_AF-A0A8J3U8I1-F1
#
_entry.id   AF-A0A8J3U8I1-F1
#
_cell.length_a   1.000
_cell.length_b   1.000
_cell.length_c   1.000
_cell.angle_alpha   90.00
_cell.angle_beta   90.00
_cell.angle_gamma   90.00
#
_symmetry.space_group_name_H-M   'P 1'
#
loop_
_entity.id
_entity.type
_entity.pdbx_description
1 polymer ?
#
loop_
_entity_poly.entity_id
_entity_poly.type
_entity_poly.pdbx_seq_one_letter_code
_entity_poly.pdbx_strand_id
1 'polypeptide(L)' 'MSPLGKYYVGAAIVSVLALFVLPLPSILAWLITIVALGAPVAAYFMLDESQRARLRRARRRGIGR' A
#
# COMPACT_ATOMS: atom_id res chain seq x y z
N MET A 1 13.26 -9.08 10.52
CA MET A 1 12.44 -7.86 10.66
C MET A 1 11.01 -8.25 11.00
N SER A 2 10.39 -7.61 11.99
CA SER A 2 8.98 -7.86 12.31
C SER A 2 8.09 -7.51 11.11
N PRO A 3 6.89 -8.12 10.96
CA PRO A 3 5.96 -7.75 9.89
C PRO A 3 5.65 -6.26 9.86
N LEU A 4 5.52 -5.63 11.03
CA LEU A 4 5.34 -4.19 11.18
C LEU A 4 6.53 -3.38 10.66
N GLY A 5 7.76 -3.86 10.88
CA GLY A 5 8.96 -3.20 10.37
C GLY A 5 8.98 -3.03 8.85
N LYS A 6 8.46 -4.00 8.10
CA LYS A 6 8.35 -3.90 6.64
C LYS A 6 7.35 -2.81 6.21
N TYR A 7 6.22 -2.72 6.91
CA TYR A 7 5.22 -1.68 6.66
C TYR A 7 5.75 -0.30 7.02
N TYR A 8 6.46 -0.16 8.13
CA TYR A 8 7.07 1.11 8.54
C TYR A 8 8.13 1.59 7.55
N VAL A 9 8.97 0.69 7.04
CA VAL A 9 9.95 1.05 6.00
C VAL A 9 9.25 1.51 4.72
N GLY A 10 8.22 0.79 4.26
CA GLY A 10 7.45 1.18 3.09
C GLY A 10 6.74 2.53 3.28
N ALA A 11 6.07 2.73 4.42
CA ALA A 11 5.41 3.97 4.76
C ALA A 11 6.39 5.15 4.87
N ALA A 12 7.56 4.94 5.47
CA ALA A 12 8.60 5.96 5.59
C ALA A 12 9.11 6.41 4.21
N ILE A 13 9.40 5.46 3.31
CA ILE A 13 9.85 5.78 1.95
C ILE A 13 8.79 6.58 1.20
N VAL A 14 7.52 6.15 1.24
CA VAL A 14 6.42 6.86 0.56
C VAL A 14 6.23 8.26 1.14
N SER A 15 6.26 8.42 2.46
CA SER A 15 6.11 9.73 3.12
C SER A 15 7.26 10.68 2.81
N VAL A 16 8.51 10.21 2.80
CA VAL A 16 9.67 11.02 2.42
C VAL A 16 9.56 11.47 0.97
N LEU A 17 9.26 10.56 0.05
CA LEU A 17 9.05 10.93 -1.36
C LEU A 17 7.89 11.92 -1.52
N ALA A 18 6.79 11.73 -0.79
CA ALA A 18 5.66 12.63 -0.80
C ALA A 18 6.04 14.04 -0.33
N LEU A 19 6.85 14.19 0.72
CA LEU A 19 7.29 15.49 1.25
C LEU A 19 8.09 16.31 0.23
N PHE A 20 8.85 15.67 -0.65
CA PHE A 20 9.63 16.38 -1.68
C PHE A 20 8.82 16.63 -2.96
N VAL A 21 7.77 15.83 -3.22
CA VAL A 21 7.01 15.92 -4.48
C VAL A 21 5.68 16.68 -4.34
N LEU A 22 4.95 16.56 -3.23
CA LEU A 22 3.67 17.26 -3.03
C LEU A 22 3.75 18.80 -3.02
N PRO A 23 4.82 19.44 -2.52
CA PRO A 23 4.92 20.91 -2.54
C PRO A 23 5.09 21.50 -3.96
N LEU A 24 5.41 20.66 -4.95
CA LEU A 24 5.52 21.11 -6.34
C LEU A 24 4.10 21.18 -6.94
N PRO A 25 3.69 22.32 -7.53
CA PRO A 25 2.39 22.46 -8.20
C PRO A 25 2.44 21.74 -9.55
N SER A 26 2.53 20.42 -9.51
CA SER A 26 2.78 19.58 -10.68
C SER A 26 1.84 18.39 -10.70
N ILE A 27 1.42 18.00 -11.91
CA ILE A 27 0.75 16.73 -12.21
C ILE A 27 1.44 15.54 -11.53
N LEU A 28 2.75 15.62 -11.31
CA LEU A 28 3.56 14.59 -10.69
C LEU A 28 3.16 14.29 -9.23
N ALA A 29 2.79 15.32 -8.45
CA ALA A 29 2.29 15.13 -7.08
C ALA A 29 1.01 14.28 -7.07
N TRP A 30 0.06 14.63 -7.93
CA TRP A 30 -1.19 13.88 -8.09
C TRP A 30 -0.95 12.45 -8.57
N LEU A 31 -0.04 12.24 -9.52
CA LEU A 31 0.32 10.90 -9.99
C LEU A 31 0.89 10.04 -8.87
N ILE A 32 1.78 10.57 -8.03
CA ILE A 32 2.33 9.83 -6.88
C ILE A 32 1.24 9.48 -5.89
N THR A 33 0.35 10.41 -5.54
CA THR A 33 -0.77 10.14 -4.64
C THR A 33 -1.69 9.04 -5.19
N ILE A 34 -2.04 9.13 -6.47
CA ILE A 34 -2.87 8.13 -7.15
C ILE A 34 -2.18 6.77 -7.17
N VAL A 35 -0.88 6.70 -7.48
CA VAL A 35 -0.15 5.43 -7.49
C VAL A 35 -0.03 4.87 -6.08
N ALA A 36 0.30 5.67 -5.08
CA ALA A 36 0.46 5.21 -3.70
C ALA A 36 -0.84 4.59 -3.14
N LEU A 37 -1.99 5.19 -3.45
CA LEU A 37 -3.30 4.72 -3.00
C LEU A 37 -3.91 3.66 -3.93
N GLY A 38 -3.73 3.83 -5.23
CA GLY A 38 -4.31 3.01 -6.29
C GLY A 38 -3.55 1.71 -6.52
N ALA A 39 -2.23 1.68 -6.35
CA ALA A 39 -1.43 0.47 -6.50
C ALA A 39 -1.92 -0.70 -5.63
N PRO A 40 -2.18 -0.56 -4.31
CA PRO A 40 -2.71 -1.67 -3.52
C PRO A 40 -4.12 -2.10 -3.96
N VAL A 41 -4.95 -1.17 -4.43
CA VAL A 41 -6.30 -1.46 -4.94
C VAL A 41 -6.20 -2.25 -6.25
N ALA A 42 -5.40 -1.78 -7.20
CA ALA A 42 -5.15 -2.45 -8.47
C ALA A 42 -4.52 -3.83 -8.26
N ALA A 43 -3.52 -3.92 -7.39
CA ALA A 43 -2.89 -5.19 -7.05
C ALA A 43 -3.91 -6.20 -6.46
N TYR A 44 -4.85 -5.75 -5.62
CA TYR A 44 -5.92 -6.61 -5.12
C TYR A 44 -6.83 -7.13 -6.23
N PHE A 45 -7.17 -6.28 -7.20
CA PHE A 45 -8.00 -6.67 -8.34
C PHE A 45 -7.28 -7.59 -9.33
N MET A 46 -5.95 -7.53 -9.39
CA MET A 46 -5.12 -8.44 -10.18
C MET A 46 -4.98 -9.84 -9.56
N LEU A 47 -5.35 -10.02 -8.28
CA LEU A 47 -5.28 -11.33 -7.62
C LEU A 47 -6.34 -12.29 -8.17
N ASP A 48 -5.97 -13.56 -8.36
CA ASP A 48 -6.93 -14.62 -8.64
C ASP A 48 -7.90 -14.84 -7.46
N GLU A 49 -9.07 -15.42 -7.73
CA GLU A 49 -10.08 -15.71 -6.70
C GLU A 49 -9.50 -16.58 -5.57
N SER A 50 -8.63 -17.54 -5.91
CA SER A 50 -7.96 -18.41 -4.92
C SER A 50 -7.02 -17.62 -4.00
N GLN A 51 -6.33 -16.59 -4.52
CA GLN A 51 -5.44 -15.71 -3.77
C GLN A 51 -6.24 -14.76 -2.88
N ARG A 52 -7.32 -14.16 -3.40
CA ARG A 52 -8.24 -13.33 -2.61
C ARG A 52 -8.89 -14.12 -1.47
N ALA A 53 -9.35 -15.34 -1.73
CA ALA A 53 -9.92 -16.21 -0.71
C ALA A 53 -8.90 -16.55 0.39
N ARG A 54 -7.65 -16.82 0.00
CA ARG A 54 -6.55 -17.06 0.94
C ARG A 54 -6.25 -15.81 1.78
N LEU A 55 -6.21 -14.62 1.17
CA LEU A 55 -5.99 -13.35 1.85
C LEU A 55 -7.11 -13.05 2.86
N ARG A 56 -8.38 -13.25 2.48
CA ARG A 56 -9.54 -13.12 3.37
C ARG A 56 -9.46 -14.07 4.57
N ARG A 57 -9.08 -15.33 4.34
CA ARG A 57 -8.86 -16.33 5.40
C ARG A 57 -7.71 -15.97 6.33
N ALA A 58 -6.60 -15.44 5.80
CA ALA A 58 -5.48 -14.98 6.59
C ALA A 58 -5.87 -13.77 7.46
N ARG A 59 -6.60 -12.80 6.90
CA ARG A 59 -7.12 -11.64 7.63
C ARG A 59 -8.02 -12.04 8.80
N ARG A 60 -8.93 -13.01 8.60
CA ARG A 60 -9.80 -13.53 9.68
C ARG A 60 -9.02 -14.22 10.81
N ARG A 61 -7.86 -14.82 10.54
CA ARG A 61 -7.04 -15.50 11.56
C ARG A 61 -6.26 -14.54 12.47
N GLY A 62 -6.18 -13.26 12.12
CA GLY A 62 -5.54 -12.21 12.91
C GLY A 62 -6.49 -11.26 13.62
N ILE A 63 -7.81 -11.39 13.43
CA ILE A 63 -8.83 -10.62 14.15
C ILE A 63 -9.32 -11.51 15.29
N GLY A 64 -8.84 -11.30 16.52
CA GLY A 64 -9.17 -12.13 17.69
C GLY A 64 -7.97 -12.84 18.34
N ARG A 65 -6.74 -12.51 17.92
CA ARG A 65 -5.51 -12.77 18.65
C ARG A 65 -4.82 -11.45 18.94
#